data_AF-A0A843RLQ0-F1
#
_entry.id   AF-A0A843RLQ0-F1
#
_cell.length_a   1.000
_cell.length_b   1.000
_cell.length_c   1.000
_cell.angle_alpha   90.00
_cell.angle_beta   90.00
_cell.angle_gamma   90.00
#
_symmetry.space_group_name_H-M   'P 1'
#
loop_
_entity.id
_entity.type
_entity.pdbx_description
1 polymer ?
#
loop_
_entity_poly.entity_id
_entity_poly.type
_entity_poly.pdbx_seq_one_letter_code
_entity_poly.pdbx_strand_id
1 'polypeptide(L)'
;MSHSSDFRASGAEAQTTLRLQHADRLPAWLYLWMPLAVAVALSLAWHAAPVFYSTYLVGEVGILEGTHVVIPLISAIYCLRILILWEVRRDRLVLLWIFVGLLGSVYMAGEEASWGQHYAGWLTPETWQAINDQGETNLHNISSWLDQKPRTLLEIGVIVGGILIPLAALARPALRDGRFSIFLPPLVCLPVAVIGEVARFWERLQAHGLWEFTLFYRASEVQELYLSLFILFYLMVFRSRVLARRVAGLPARPLAGR
;
A
#
# COMPACT_ATOMS: atom_id res chain seq x y z
N MET A 1 -38.31 -2.15 26.89
CA MET A 1 -38.30 -2.16 25.42
C MET A 1 -36.95 -1.77 24.79
N SER A 2 -35.87 -1.53 25.56
CA SER A 2 -34.53 -1.22 25.01
C SER A 2 -33.67 -2.45 24.67
N HIS A 3 -33.87 -3.59 25.33
CA HIS A 3 -33.03 -4.78 25.08
C HIS A 3 -33.20 -5.43 23.70
N SER A 4 -34.32 -5.22 23.00
CA SER A 4 -34.57 -5.82 21.69
C SER A 4 -33.96 -5.03 20.52
N SER A 5 -33.66 -3.74 20.69
CA SER A 5 -33.01 -2.92 19.65
C SER A 5 -31.51 -3.19 19.59
N ASP A 6 -30.84 -3.32 20.73
CA ASP A 6 -29.40 -3.53 20.81
C ASP A 6 -28.99 -4.90 20.25
N PHE A 7 -29.81 -5.93 20.50
CA PHE A 7 -29.57 -7.28 19.99
C PHE A 7 -29.70 -7.37 18.45
N ARG A 8 -30.62 -6.59 17.86
CA ARG A 8 -30.79 -6.52 16.40
C ARG A 8 -29.68 -5.71 15.71
N ALA A 9 -29.22 -4.63 16.35
CA ALA A 9 -28.09 -3.85 15.86
C ALA A 9 -26.79 -4.68 15.87
N SER A 10 -26.53 -5.40 16.97
CA SER A 10 -25.38 -6.31 17.10
C SER A 10 -25.40 -7.44 16.06
N GLY A 11 -26.56 -8.05 15.78
CA GLY A 11 -26.68 -9.11 14.77
C GLY A 11 -26.44 -8.62 13.33
N ALA A 12 -26.92 -7.42 13.00
CA ALA A 12 -26.71 -6.81 11.68
C ALA A 12 -25.24 -6.38 11.46
N GLU A 13 -24.57 -5.89 12.51
CA GLU A 13 -23.14 -5.59 12.50
C GLU A 13 -22.30 -6.86 12.33
N ALA A 14 -22.59 -7.93 13.07
CA ALA A 14 -21.90 -9.21 12.94
C ALA A 14 -22.05 -9.83 11.53
N GLN A 15 -23.25 -9.78 10.94
CA GLN A 15 -23.47 -10.24 9.55
C GLN A 15 -22.72 -9.37 8.53
N THR A 16 -22.62 -8.07 8.79
CA THR A 16 -21.83 -7.14 7.96
C THR A 16 -20.35 -7.47 8.02
N THR A 17 -19.79 -7.67 9.22
CA THR A 17 -18.39 -8.08 9.43
C THR A 17 -18.09 -9.38 8.70
N LEU A 18 -18.93 -10.41 8.85
CA LEU A 18 -18.76 -11.70 8.18
C LEU A 18 -18.75 -11.57 6.65
N ARG A 19 -19.61 -10.73 6.07
CA ARG A 19 -19.64 -10.52 4.61
C ARG A 19 -18.43 -9.73 4.11
N LEU A 20 -17.94 -8.76 4.89
CA LEU A 20 -16.69 -8.06 4.57
C LEU A 20 -15.50 -9.03 4.57
N GLN A 21 -15.44 -9.96 5.53
CA GLN A 21 -14.41 -11.00 5.56
C GLN A 21 -14.47 -11.94 4.34
N HIS A 22 -15.65 -12.24 3.80
CA HIS A 22 -15.77 -12.98 2.54
C HIS A 22 -15.28 -12.18 1.32
N ALA A 23 -15.39 -10.85 1.37
CA ALA A 23 -14.90 -9.95 0.33
C ALA A 23 -13.38 -9.72 0.40
N ASP A 24 -12.70 -10.22 1.43
CA ASP A 24 -11.26 -10.08 1.64
C ASP A 24 -10.41 -11.04 0.79
N ARG A 25 -11.03 -11.74 -0.16
CA ARG A 25 -10.37 -12.79 -0.93
C ARG A 25 -9.60 -12.22 -2.12
N LEU A 26 -8.30 -12.51 -2.15
CA LEU A 26 -7.47 -12.50 -3.34
C LEU A 26 -7.04 -13.93 -3.64
N PRO A 27 -6.82 -14.31 -4.92
CA PRO A 27 -6.34 -15.65 -5.22
C PRO A 27 -4.92 -15.85 -4.65
N ALA A 28 -4.65 -17.03 -4.09
CA ALA A 28 -3.38 -17.32 -3.39
C ALA A 28 -2.14 -17.12 -4.28
N TRP A 29 -2.25 -17.38 -5.57
CA TRP A 29 -1.16 -17.12 -6.52
C TRP A 29 -0.76 -15.63 -6.54
N LEU A 30 -1.72 -14.72 -6.32
CA LEU A 30 -1.49 -13.27 -6.38
C LEU A 30 -1.02 -12.72 -5.04
N TYR A 31 -1.69 -13.02 -3.92
CA TYR A 31 -1.38 -12.33 -2.66
C TYR A 31 -0.25 -12.99 -1.86
N LEU A 32 0.04 -14.27 -2.12
CA LEU A 32 1.05 -15.04 -1.39
C LEU A 32 2.21 -15.45 -2.30
N TRP A 33 1.93 -16.23 -3.35
CA TRP A 33 2.99 -16.83 -4.15
C TRP A 33 3.73 -15.84 -5.03
N MET A 34 3.04 -14.86 -5.64
CA MET A 34 3.70 -13.82 -6.44
C MET A 34 4.66 -12.97 -5.59
N PRO A 35 4.23 -12.37 -4.45
CA PRO A 35 5.12 -11.61 -3.57
C PRO A 35 6.33 -12.43 -3.10
N LEU A 36 6.13 -13.70 -2.75
CA LEU A 36 7.23 -14.58 -2.32
C LEU A 36 8.17 -14.91 -3.48
N ALA A 37 7.64 -15.23 -4.66
CA ALA A 37 8.45 -15.53 -5.83
C ALA A 37 9.30 -14.32 -6.26
N VAL A 38 8.74 -13.11 -6.20
CA VAL A 38 9.48 -11.87 -6.48
C VAL A 38 10.61 -11.66 -5.45
N ALA A 39 10.35 -11.85 -4.15
CA ALA A 39 11.38 -11.72 -3.12
C ALA A 39 12.52 -12.71 -3.35
N VAL A 40 12.18 -13.99 -3.58
CA VAL A 40 13.16 -15.04 -3.85
C VAL A 40 13.94 -14.72 -5.13
N ALA A 41 13.28 -14.28 -6.20
CA ALA A 41 13.93 -13.91 -7.44
C ALA A 41 14.91 -12.73 -7.28
N LEU A 42 14.52 -11.68 -6.54
CA LEU A 42 15.39 -10.53 -6.29
C LEU A 42 16.62 -10.92 -5.45
N SER A 43 16.42 -11.69 -4.38
CA SER A 43 17.52 -12.17 -3.54
C SER A 43 18.46 -13.11 -4.31
N LEU A 44 17.92 -14.08 -5.04
CA LEU A 44 18.72 -15.00 -5.86
C LEU A 44 19.46 -14.27 -6.99
N ALA A 45 18.82 -13.31 -7.66
CA ALA A 45 19.45 -12.55 -8.74
C ALA A 45 20.66 -11.76 -8.23
N TRP A 46 20.55 -11.14 -7.05
CA TRP A 46 21.69 -10.48 -6.40
C TRP A 46 22.83 -11.45 -6.12
N HIS A 47 22.56 -12.60 -5.49
CA HIS A 47 23.61 -13.54 -5.09
C HIS A 47 24.22 -14.31 -6.27
N ALA A 48 23.45 -14.61 -7.31
CA ALA A 48 23.92 -15.38 -8.46
C ALA A 48 24.54 -14.50 -9.55
N ALA A 49 24.06 -13.27 -9.73
CA ALA A 49 24.46 -12.39 -10.82
C ALA A 49 24.44 -10.90 -10.38
N PRO A 50 25.32 -10.48 -9.46
CA PRO A 50 25.28 -9.15 -8.87
C PRO A 50 25.43 -8.01 -9.89
N VAL A 51 26.26 -8.20 -10.93
CA VAL A 51 26.42 -7.21 -12.03
C VAL A 51 25.12 -7.06 -12.81
N PHE A 52 24.46 -8.17 -13.15
CA PHE A 52 23.15 -8.14 -13.80
C PHE A 52 22.11 -7.44 -12.91
N TYR A 53 22.11 -7.74 -11.61
CA TYR A 53 21.21 -7.12 -10.65
C TYR A 53 21.39 -5.61 -10.56
N SER A 54 22.62 -5.13 -10.36
CA SER A 54 22.90 -3.70 -10.25
C SER A 54 22.63 -2.93 -11.54
N THR A 55 22.83 -3.55 -12.71
CA THR A 55 22.64 -2.87 -14.01
C THR A 55 21.18 -2.85 -14.45
N TYR A 56 20.44 -3.95 -14.28
CA TYR A 56 19.11 -4.09 -14.89
C TYR A 56 17.97 -4.06 -13.88
N LEU A 57 18.15 -4.53 -12.64
CA LEU A 57 17.08 -4.50 -11.64
C LEU A 57 17.04 -3.17 -10.91
N VAL A 58 18.21 -2.64 -10.53
CA VAL A 58 18.30 -1.51 -9.58
C VAL A 58 19.19 -0.37 -10.08
N GLY A 59 19.42 -0.28 -11.38
CA GLY A 59 20.05 0.90 -12.00
C GLY A 59 19.07 2.07 -12.12
N GLU A 60 19.57 3.24 -12.55
CA GLU A 60 18.80 4.50 -12.81
C GLU A 60 17.74 4.41 -13.93
N VAL A 61 17.67 3.27 -14.63
CA VAL A 61 16.58 2.93 -15.55
C VAL A 61 16.18 1.47 -15.29
N GLY A 62 16.17 1.09 -14.01
CA GLY A 62 16.03 -0.28 -13.55
C GLY A 62 14.59 -0.78 -13.66
N ILE A 63 14.42 -2.11 -13.67
CA ILE A 63 13.08 -2.70 -13.62
C ILE A 63 12.32 -2.26 -12.36
N LEU A 64 13.00 -2.10 -11.22
CA LEU A 64 12.34 -1.68 -9.97
C LEU A 64 11.77 -0.26 -10.05
N GLU A 65 12.52 0.72 -10.54
CA GLU A 65 12.03 2.10 -10.73
C GLU A 65 10.78 2.12 -11.64
N GLY A 66 10.81 1.34 -12.72
CA GLY A 66 9.63 1.16 -13.57
C GLY A 66 8.42 0.61 -12.81
N THR A 67 8.63 -0.31 -11.86
CA THR A 67 7.54 -0.82 -11.00
C THR A 67 7.06 0.22 -9.98
N HIS A 68 7.92 1.09 -9.48
CA HIS A 68 7.59 2.18 -8.56
C HIS A 68 6.76 3.28 -9.24
N VAL A 69 6.83 3.41 -10.58
CA VAL A 69 5.86 4.22 -11.35
C VAL A 69 4.58 3.43 -11.65
N VAL A 70 4.70 2.24 -12.22
CA VAL A 70 3.55 1.50 -12.79
C VAL A 70 2.56 1.03 -11.72
N ILE A 71 3.03 0.50 -10.59
CA ILE A 71 2.14 -0.04 -9.55
C ILE A 71 1.31 1.07 -8.88
N PRO A 72 1.88 2.23 -8.52
CA PRO A 72 1.09 3.36 -8.02
C PRO A 72 0.15 3.95 -9.08
N LEU A 73 0.50 3.97 -10.37
CA LEU A 73 -0.46 4.35 -11.43
C LEU A 73 -1.66 3.38 -11.49
N ILE A 74 -1.43 2.08 -11.38
CA ILE A 74 -2.52 1.10 -11.30
C ILE A 74 -3.36 1.33 -10.03
N SER A 75 -2.73 1.65 -8.90
CA SER A 75 -3.41 2.02 -7.66
C SER A 75 -4.29 3.27 -7.83
N ALA A 76 -3.79 4.30 -8.52
CA ALA A 76 -4.57 5.50 -8.86
C ALA A 76 -5.81 5.16 -9.71
N ILE A 77 -5.67 4.26 -10.69
CA ILE A 77 -6.80 3.75 -11.49
C ILE A 77 -7.83 3.04 -10.60
N TYR A 78 -7.39 2.23 -9.62
CA TYR A 78 -8.29 1.62 -8.64
C TYR A 78 -9.01 2.66 -7.81
N CYS A 79 -8.33 3.70 -7.31
CA CYS A 79 -8.95 4.80 -6.59
C CYS A 79 -10.03 5.50 -7.43
N LEU A 80 -9.74 5.84 -8.69
CA LEU A 80 -10.73 6.43 -9.60
C LEU A 80 -11.94 5.52 -9.79
N ARG A 81 -11.72 4.22 -9.99
CA ARG A 81 -12.78 3.20 -10.10
C ARG A 81 -13.61 3.04 -8.83
N ILE A 82 -13.05 3.32 -7.66
CA ILE A 82 -13.77 3.32 -6.38
C ILE A 82 -14.57 4.63 -6.22
N LEU A 83 -14.00 5.79 -6.58
CA LEU A 83 -14.64 7.10 -6.45
C LEU A 83 -15.88 7.30 -7.35
N ILE A 84 -16.00 6.53 -8.43
CA ILE A 84 -17.22 6.51 -9.26
C ILE A 84 -18.38 5.74 -8.62
N LEU A 85 -18.12 4.93 -7.59
CA LEU A 85 -19.15 4.15 -6.91
C LEU A 85 -20.05 5.08 -6.10
N TRP A 86 -21.36 4.92 -6.27
CA TRP A 86 -22.38 5.71 -5.60
C TRP A 86 -22.26 5.63 -4.06
N GLU A 87 -21.96 4.44 -3.54
CA GLU A 87 -21.80 4.16 -2.12
C GLU A 87 -20.69 5.01 -1.50
N VAL A 88 -19.59 5.17 -2.23
CA VAL A 88 -18.44 5.97 -1.82
C VAL A 88 -18.80 7.44 -1.79
N ARG A 89 -19.53 7.94 -2.80
CA ARG A 89 -19.96 9.33 -2.87
C ARG A 89 -20.93 9.75 -1.75
N ARG A 90 -21.64 8.79 -1.13
CA ARG A 90 -22.54 9.06 0.00
C ARG A 90 -21.86 8.99 1.37
N ASP A 91 -20.72 8.33 1.49
CA ASP A 91 -19.94 8.29 2.72
C ASP A 91 -18.71 9.19 2.61
N ARG A 92 -18.80 10.39 3.20
CA ARG A 92 -17.73 11.41 3.17
C ARG A 92 -16.40 10.89 3.69
N LEU A 93 -16.41 9.99 4.68
CA LEU A 93 -15.17 9.45 5.24
C LEU A 93 -14.51 8.51 4.25
N VAL A 94 -15.30 7.62 3.62
CA VAL A 94 -14.81 6.72 2.58
C VAL A 94 -14.33 7.49 1.35
N LEU A 95 -15.07 8.52 0.93
CA LEU A 95 -14.69 9.40 -0.16
C LEU A 95 -13.34 10.08 0.14
N LEU A 96 -13.19 10.72 1.29
CA LEU A 96 -11.95 11.39 1.69
C LEU A 96 -10.79 10.39 1.77
N TRP A 97 -11.02 9.21 2.35
CA TRP A 97 -10.01 8.18 2.46
C TRP A 97 -9.47 7.74 1.09
N ILE A 98 -10.36 7.48 0.13
CA ILE A 98 -9.96 7.06 -1.22
C ILE A 98 -9.37 8.24 -2.01
N PHE A 99 -9.83 9.46 -1.77
CA PHE A 99 -9.23 10.64 -2.37
C PHE A 99 -7.79 10.86 -1.89
N VAL A 100 -7.51 10.68 -0.59
CA VAL A 100 -6.14 10.69 -0.06
C VAL A 100 -5.32 9.56 -0.69
N GLY A 101 -5.88 8.36 -0.83
CA GLY A 101 -5.21 7.25 -1.53
C GLY A 101 -4.90 7.56 -3.00
N LEU A 102 -5.78 8.29 -3.70
CA LEU A 102 -5.54 8.77 -5.06
C LEU A 102 -4.36 9.75 -5.09
N LEU A 103 -4.40 10.78 -4.24
CA LEU A 103 -3.32 11.77 -4.16
C LEU A 103 -1.98 11.11 -3.82
N GLY A 104 -1.95 10.20 -2.84
CA GLY A 104 -0.74 9.47 -2.47
C GLY A 104 -0.20 8.57 -3.60
N SER A 105 -1.09 7.91 -4.36
CA SER A 105 -0.68 7.06 -5.48
C SER A 105 -0.14 7.88 -6.66
N VAL A 106 -0.77 9.02 -6.96
CA VAL A 106 -0.30 9.97 -7.99
C VAL A 106 1.00 10.62 -7.57
N TYR A 107 1.12 11.02 -6.31
CA TYR A 107 2.36 11.55 -5.75
C TYR A 107 3.49 10.54 -5.88
N MET A 108 3.30 9.30 -5.45
CA MET A 108 4.34 8.26 -5.56
C MET A 108 4.78 8.01 -7.00
N ALA A 109 3.84 7.83 -7.94
CA ALA A 109 4.20 7.67 -9.36
C ALA A 109 4.84 8.94 -9.97
N GLY A 110 4.36 10.11 -9.55
CA GLY A 110 4.84 11.40 -10.03
C GLY A 110 6.25 11.68 -9.58
N GLU A 111 6.55 11.52 -8.29
CA GLU A 111 7.91 11.71 -7.75
C GLU A 111 8.92 10.78 -8.43
N GLU A 112 8.56 9.52 -8.59
CA GLU A 112 9.41 8.52 -9.25
C GLU A 112 9.66 8.83 -10.73
N ALA A 113 8.63 9.28 -11.46
CA ALA A 113 8.72 9.63 -12.88
C ALA A 113 9.24 11.06 -13.14
N SER A 114 9.65 11.78 -12.10
CA SER A 114 9.97 13.22 -12.15
C SER A 114 8.86 14.05 -12.78
N TRP A 115 7.62 13.72 -12.41
CA TRP A 115 6.35 14.27 -12.90
C TRP A 115 6.15 14.12 -14.41
N GLY A 116 6.82 13.13 -15.01
CA GLY A 116 6.81 12.83 -16.45
C GLY A 116 8.09 13.25 -17.18
N GLN A 117 9.03 13.90 -16.49
CA GLN A 117 10.25 14.42 -17.10
C GLN A 117 11.09 13.32 -17.75
N HIS A 118 11.25 12.19 -17.07
CA HIS A 118 12.02 11.06 -17.59
C HIS A 118 11.47 10.53 -18.92
N TYR A 119 10.16 10.70 -19.17
CA TYR A 119 9.50 10.18 -20.37
C TYR A 119 9.39 11.22 -21.50
N ALA A 120 9.12 12.47 -21.15
CA ALA A 120 8.93 13.53 -22.14
C ALA A 120 10.21 14.35 -22.41
N GLY A 121 11.25 14.19 -21.58
CA GLY A 121 12.59 14.71 -21.83
C GLY A 121 12.72 16.23 -21.78
N TRP A 122 11.86 16.93 -21.04
CA TRP A 122 12.00 18.37 -20.89
C TRP A 122 13.19 18.71 -19.98
N LEU A 123 13.80 19.87 -20.25
CA LEU A 123 14.87 20.41 -19.42
C LEU A 123 14.31 20.91 -18.09
N THR A 124 15.08 20.73 -17.03
CA THR A 124 14.74 21.26 -15.70
C THR A 124 14.81 22.78 -15.73
N PRO A 125 13.73 23.50 -15.37
CA PRO A 125 13.74 24.96 -15.32
C PRO A 125 14.83 25.49 -14.39
N GLU A 126 15.39 26.67 -14.67
CA GLU A 126 16.45 27.28 -13.86
C GLU A 126 16.05 27.42 -12.38
N THR A 127 14.79 27.73 -12.10
CA THR A 127 14.25 27.82 -10.74
C THR A 127 14.26 26.49 -9.99
N TRP A 128 14.15 25.37 -10.70
CA TRP A 128 14.24 24.02 -10.15
C TRP A 128 15.69 23.56 -10.04
N GLN A 129 16.54 23.85 -11.02
CA GLN A 129 17.97 23.54 -10.94
C GLN A 129 18.65 24.18 -9.72
N ALA A 130 18.16 25.35 -9.28
CA ALA A 130 18.68 26.02 -8.09
C ALA A 130 18.40 25.29 -6.77
N ILE A 131 17.45 24.35 -6.74
CA ILE A 131 16.97 23.70 -5.51
C ILE A 131 16.87 22.17 -5.60
N ASN A 132 17.02 21.58 -6.78
CA ASN A 132 16.93 20.14 -7.02
C ASN A 132 18.30 19.58 -7.35
N ASP A 133 18.78 18.66 -6.52
CA ASP A 133 20.17 18.18 -6.56
C ASP A 133 20.47 17.23 -7.72
N GLN A 134 19.45 16.76 -8.45
CA GLN A 134 19.58 15.84 -9.58
C GLN A 134 19.19 16.48 -10.92
N GLY A 135 18.85 17.77 -10.90
CA GLY A 135 18.38 18.45 -12.08
C GLY A 135 17.08 17.83 -12.59
N GLU A 136 16.13 17.57 -11.70
CA GLU A 136 14.82 17.00 -12.01
C GLU A 136 13.65 17.89 -11.55
N THR A 137 12.42 17.54 -11.92
CA THR A 137 11.19 18.24 -11.52
C THR A 137 10.39 17.55 -10.40
N ASN A 138 11.00 16.64 -9.64
CA ASN A 138 10.40 16.00 -8.46
C ASN A 138 10.76 16.70 -7.14
N LEU A 139 9.86 16.57 -6.17
CA LEU A 139 9.96 17.21 -4.86
C LEU A 139 10.92 16.46 -3.92
N HIS A 140 11.09 15.15 -4.09
CA HIS A 140 11.98 14.36 -3.22
C HIS A 140 13.45 14.75 -3.37
N ASN A 141 13.86 15.28 -4.53
CA ASN A 141 15.22 15.76 -4.77
C ASN A 141 15.43 17.22 -4.35
N ILE A 142 14.38 17.88 -3.82
CA ILE A 142 14.51 19.23 -3.24
C ILE A 142 14.90 19.16 -1.76
N SER A 143 14.44 18.15 -1.03
CA SER A 143 14.77 18.02 0.38
C SER A 143 14.65 16.59 0.90
N SER A 144 15.56 16.23 1.81
CA SER A 144 15.53 14.97 2.55
C SER A 144 14.23 14.75 3.34
N TRP A 145 13.53 15.83 3.67
CA TRP A 145 12.22 15.74 4.32
C TRP A 145 11.16 15.17 3.37
N LEU A 146 11.10 15.65 2.13
CA LEU A 146 10.13 15.21 1.13
C LEU A 146 10.48 13.82 0.56
N ASP A 147 11.76 13.47 0.55
CA ASP A 147 12.25 12.11 0.28
C ASP A 147 11.79 11.10 1.36
N GLN A 148 12.08 11.38 2.63
CA GLN A 148 11.98 10.33 3.66
C GLN A 148 10.61 10.25 4.34
N LYS A 149 9.92 11.38 4.52
CA LYS A 149 8.76 11.45 5.43
C LYS A 149 7.48 10.87 4.84
N PRO A 150 7.14 11.10 3.56
CA PRO A 150 5.99 10.43 2.95
C PRO A 150 6.10 8.91 3.07
N ARG A 151 7.28 8.36 2.78
CA ARG A 151 7.60 6.95 2.93
C ARG A 151 7.48 6.47 4.38
N THR A 152 8.06 7.21 5.32
CA THR A 152 7.99 6.86 6.76
C THR A 152 6.55 6.79 7.27
N LEU A 153 5.69 7.73 6.84
CA LEU A 153 4.28 7.72 7.21
C LEU A 153 3.56 6.49 6.66
N LEU A 154 3.85 6.12 5.41
CA LEU A 154 3.33 4.91 4.79
C LEU A 154 3.82 3.65 5.52
N GLU A 155 5.13 3.56 5.82
CA GLU A 155 5.75 2.47 6.60
C GLU A 155 5.03 2.25 7.94
N ILE A 156 4.81 3.33 8.71
CA ILE A 156 4.06 3.25 9.98
C ILE A 156 2.64 2.73 9.75
N GLY A 157 1.95 3.21 8.72
CA GLY A 157 0.62 2.74 8.34
C GLY A 157 0.59 1.25 7.98
N VAL A 158 1.60 0.76 7.27
CA VAL A 158 1.74 -0.65 6.89
C VAL A 158 2.06 -1.52 8.11
N ILE A 159 2.96 -1.11 9.00
CA ILE A 159 3.25 -1.85 10.23
C ILE A 159 2.00 -1.96 11.09
N VAL A 160 1.33 -0.84 11.38
CA VAL A 160 0.17 -0.82 12.27
C VAL A 160 -1.04 -1.52 11.62
N GLY A 161 -1.41 -1.11 10.41
CA GLY A 161 -2.61 -1.57 9.73
C GLY A 161 -2.45 -2.90 9.00
N GLY A 162 -1.27 -3.19 8.47
CA GLY A 162 -0.98 -4.38 7.66
C GLY A 162 -0.43 -5.57 8.43
N ILE A 163 0.23 -5.32 9.58
CA ILE A 163 0.85 -6.36 10.40
C ILE A 163 0.20 -6.45 11.78
N LEU A 164 0.30 -5.40 12.60
CA LEU A 164 -0.11 -5.46 14.01
C LEU A 164 -1.61 -5.70 14.17
N ILE A 165 -2.47 -4.90 13.51
CA ILE A 165 -3.92 -5.03 13.63
C ILE A 165 -4.44 -6.37 13.09
N PRO A 166 -4.07 -6.84 11.87
CA PRO A 166 -4.55 -8.11 11.35
C PRO A 166 -4.12 -9.30 12.20
N LEU A 167 -2.91 -9.31 12.74
CA LEU A 167 -2.44 -10.36 13.66
C LEU A 167 -3.15 -10.30 15.02
N ALA A 168 -3.32 -9.11 15.60
CA ALA A 168 -4.08 -8.95 16.83
C ALA A 168 -5.55 -9.39 16.67
N ALA A 169 -6.13 -9.17 15.49
CA ALA A 169 -7.49 -9.58 15.16
C ALA A 169 -7.67 -11.11 15.06
N LEU A 170 -6.59 -11.89 14.90
CA LEU A 170 -6.67 -13.36 15.00
C LEU A 170 -7.06 -13.82 16.41
N ALA A 171 -6.56 -13.11 17.44
CA ALA A 171 -6.87 -13.39 18.84
C ALA A 171 -8.09 -12.61 19.34
N ARG A 172 -8.33 -11.41 18.80
CA ARG A 172 -9.44 -10.52 19.18
C ARG A 172 -10.23 -10.05 17.94
N PRO A 173 -11.13 -10.88 17.39
CA PRO A 173 -11.89 -10.55 16.18
C PRO A 173 -12.67 -9.24 16.25
N ALA A 174 -13.08 -8.83 17.46
CA ALA A 174 -13.78 -7.57 17.74
C ALA A 174 -13.01 -6.31 17.28
N LEU A 175 -11.69 -6.38 17.10
CA LEU A 175 -10.89 -5.29 16.53
C LEU A 175 -11.29 -4.94 15.08
N ARG A 176 -11.97 -5.87 14.39
CA ARG A 176 -12.45 -5.68 13.02
C ARG A 176 -13.95 -5.42 12.94
N ASP A 177 -14.60 -5.12 14.06
CA ASP A 177 -16.01 -4.77 14.10
C ASP A 177 -16.24 -3.26 13.90
N GLY A 178 -17.50 -2.93 13.62
CA GLY A 178 -17.96 -1.55 13.52
C GLY A 178 -17.56 -0.86 12.23
N ARG A 179 -17.77 0.47 12.21
CA ARG A 179 -17.76 1.24 10.95
C ARG A 179 -16.38 1.39 10.30
N PHE A 180 -15.32 1.30 11.11
CA PHE A 180 -13.94 1.51 10.65
C PHE A 180 -13.31 0.25 10.05
N SER A 181 -13.96 -0.91 10.21
CA SER A 181 -13.54 -2.21 9.67
C SER A 181 -13.20 -2.18 8.17
N ILE A 182 -13.91 -1.36 7.39
CA ILE A 182 -13.69 -1.23 5.95
C ILE A 182 -12.28 -0.68 5.62
N PHE A 183 -11.73 0.18 6.49
CA PHE A 183 -10.42 0.81 6.31
C PHE A 183 -9.27 -0.09 6.75
N LEU A 184 -9.53 -1.14 7.53
CA LEU A 184 -8.48 -1.99 8.08
C LEU A 184 -7.98 -2.99 7.04
N PRO A 185 -6.69 -2.99 6.68
CA PRO A 185 -6.12 -3.98 5.78
C PRO A 185 -6.47 -5.42 6.22
N PRO A 186 -6.85 -6.32 5.30
CA PRO A 186 -7.07 -7.73 5.62
C PRO A 186 -5.77 -8.53 5.69
N LEU A 187 -5.86 -9.77 6.19
CA LEU A 187 -4.74 -10.71 6.25
C LEU A 187 -4.11 -11.00 4.87
N VAL A 188 -4.85 -10.86 3.77
CA VAL A 188 -4.28 -11.02 2.42
C VAL A 188 -3.24 -9.97 2.07
N CYS A 189 -3.19 -8.83 2.77
CA CYS A 189 -2.13 -7.83 2.63
C CYS A 189 -0.90 -8.15 3.50
N LEU A 190 -0.98 -9.13 4.41
CA LEU A 190 0.10 -9.46 5.35
C LEU A 190 1.40 -9.87 4.64
N PRO A 191 1.40 -10.71 3.58
CA PRO A 191 2.66 -11.13 2.95
C PRO A 191 3.47 -9.96 2.39
N VAL A 192 2.82 -9.04 1.67
CA VAL A 192 3.51 -7.87 1.09
C VAL A 192 3.97 -6.91 2.19
N ALA A 193 3.18 -6.73 3.26
CA ALA A 193 3.60 -5.92 4.41
C ALA A 193 4.84 -6.51 5.10
N VAL A 194 4.81 -7.81 5.42
CA VAL A 194 5.91 -8.48 6.13
C VAL A 194 7.17 -8.51 5.29
N ILE A 195 7.11 -8.81 4.00
CA ILE A 195 8.30 -8.87 3.16
C ILE A 195 8.97 -7.48 3.06
N GLY A 196 8.19 -6.42 2.84
CA GLY A 196 8.71 -5.05 2.79
C GLY A 196 9.41 -4.64 4.09
N GLU A 197 8.78 -4.92 5.24
CA GLU A 197 9.35 -4.59 6.56
C GLU A 197 10.56 -5.45 6.92
N VAL A 198 10.57 -6.73 6.53
CA VAL A 198 11.74 -7.60 6.70
C VAL A 198 12.91 -7.08 5.89
N ALA A 199 12.72 -6.63 4.65
CA ALA A 199 13.80 -6.05 3.84
C ALA A 199 14.45 -4.85 4.55
N ARG A 200 13.64 -3.91 5.06
CA ARG A 200 14.13 -2.72 5.77
C ARG A 200 14.77 -3.05 7.11
N PHE A 201 14.16 -3.94 7.88
CA PHE A 201 14.72 -4.39 9.16
C PHE A 201 16.07 -5.07 8.97
N TRP A 202 16.21 -5.90 7.94
CA TRP A 202 17.44 -6.60 7.60
C TRP A 202 18.60 -5.66 7.24
N GLU A 203 18.30 -4.59 6.49
CA GLU A 203 19.27 -3.54 6.18
C GLU A 203 19.71 -2.79 7.45
N ARG A 204 18.78 -2.49 8.37
CA ARG A 204 19.12 -1.85 9.66
C ARG A 204 20.02 -2.74 10.53
N LEU A 205 19.81 -4.05 10.55
CA LEU A 205 20.69 -4.99 11.28
C LEU A 205 22.11 -4.97 10.71
N GLN A 206 22.27 -4.96 9.38
CA GLN A 206 23.57 -4.83 8.72
C GLN A 206 24.24 -3.50 9.04
N ALA A 207 23.50 -2.39 9.00
CA ALA A 207 24.03 -1.06 9.32
C ALA A 207 24.55 -0.95 10.76
N HIS A 208 24.02 -1.75 11.69
CA HIS A 208 24.49 -1.85 13.06
C HIS A 208 25.55 -2.93 13.30
N GLY A 209 26.02 -3.63 12.25
CA GLY A 209 27.03 -4.69 12.35
C GLY A 209 26.53 -5.95 13.08
N LEU A 210 25.21 -6.12 13.22
CA LEU A 210 24.61 -7.28 13.89
C LEU A 210 24.48 -8.50 12.96
N TRP A 211 24.62 -8.29 11.65
CA TRP A 211 24.47 -9.31 10.64
C TRP A 211 25.31 -8.97 9.40
N GLU A 212 25.95 -9.97 8.77
CA GLU A 212 26.86 -9.75 7.63
C GLU A 212 26.24 -10.15 6.27
N PHE A 213 25.26 -11.06 6.26
CA PHE A 213 24.63 -11.50 5.03
C PHE A 213 23.69 -10.42 4.48
N THR A 214 23.81 -10.10 3.19
CA THR A 214 22.90 -9.17 2.50
C THR A 214 21.72 -9.94 1.90
N LEU A 215 20.55 -9.88 2.52
CA LEU A 215 19.34 -10.54 2.00
C LEU A 215 18.84 -9.91 0.69
N PHE A 216 18.84 -8.57 0.65
CA PHE A 216 18.50 -7.76 -0.51
C PHE A 216 19.53 -6.65 -0.67
N TYR A 217 20.15 -6.54 -1.85
CA TYR A 217 20.92 -5.35 -2.20
C TYR A 217 19.97 -4.20 -2.55
N ARG A 218 20.28 -3.00 -2.04
CA ARG A 218 19.37 -1.82 -2.06
C ARG A 218 17.98 -2.20 -1.52
N ALA A 219 17.93 -2.59 -0.25
CA ALA A 219 16.70 -3.07 0.39
C ALA A 219 15.60 -2.00 0.44
N SER A 220 15.96 -0.71 0.36
CA SER A 220 15.03 0.40 0.17
C SER A 220 14.13 0.21 -1.05
N GLU A 221 14.69 -0.20 -2.20
CA GLU A 221 13.96 -0.37 -3.46
C GLU A 221 12.97 -1.53 -3.38
N VAL A 222 13.42 -2.60 -2.73
CA VAL A 222 12.59 -3.77 -2.43
C VAL A 222 11.45 -3.37 -1.52
N GLN A 223 11.73 -2.64 -0.43
CA GLN A 223 10.68 -2.16 0.47
C GLN A 223 9.66 -1.29 -0.28
N GLU A 224 10.09 -0.37 -1.14
CA GLU A 224 9.17 0.48 -1.92
C GLU A 224 8.25 -0.33 -2.83
N LEU A 225 8.80 -1.32 -3.53
CA LEU A 225 7.99 -2.24 -4.34
C LEU A 225 6.90 -2.90 -3.49
N TYR A 226 7.25 -3.41 -2.30
CA TYR A 226 6.30 -4.07 -1.42
C TYR A 226 5.28 -3.10 -0.78
N LEU A 227 5.67 -1.86 -0.50
CA LEU A 227 4.75 -0.81 -0.06
C LEU A 227 3.76 -0.42 -1.17
N SER A 228 4.21 -0.31 -2.42
CA SER A 228 3.32 -0.08 -3.58
C SER A 228 2.34 -1.25 -3.77
N LEU A 229 2.84 -2.49 -3.68
CA LEU A 229 2.00 -3.69 -3.76
C LEU A 229 0.98 -3.75 -2.62
N PHE A 230 1.37 -3.35 -1.41
CA PHE A 230 0.46 -3.25 -0.27
C PHE A 230 -0.71 -2.30 -0.55
N ILE A 231 -0.42 -1.09 -1.06
CA ILE A 231 -1.46 -0.12 -1.46
C ILE A 231 -2.38 -0.74 -2.51
N LEU A 232 -1.82 -1.36 -3.54
CA LEU A 232 -2.59 -1.96 -4.62
C LEU A 232 -3.52 -3.07 -4.11
N PHE A 233 -3.01 -4.01 -3.32
CA PHE A 233 -3.79 -5.11 -2.76
C PHE A 233 -4.86 -4.59 -1.80
N TYR A 234 -4.52 -3.60 -0.97
CA TYR A 234 -5.47 -2.93 -0.11
C TYR A 234 -6.63 -2.35 -0.93
N LEU A 235 -6.35 -1.62 -2.02
CA LEU A 235 -7.38 -1.00 -2.87
C LEU A 235 -8.23 -2.04 -3.62
N MET A 236 -7.62 -3.13 -4.10
CA MET A 236 -8.35 -4.25 -4.72
C MET A 236 -9.39 -4.82 -3.75
N VAL A 237 -8.99 -5.07 -2.51
CA VAL A 237 -9.89 -5.59 -1.48
C VAL A 237 -10.89 -4.53 -1.03
N PHE A 238 -10.47 -3.28 -0.85
CA PHE A 238 -11.36 -2.18 -0.49
C PHE A 238 -12.50 -2.03 -1.48
N ARG A 239 -12.21 -2.08 -2.79
CA ARG A 239 -13.23 -2.07 -3.84
C ARG A 239 -14.20 -3.26 -3.69
N SER A 240 -13.68 -4.45 -3.44
CA SER A 240 -14.48 -5.66 -3.25
C SER A 240 -15.42 -5.53 -2.04
N ARG A 241 -14.94 -4.94 -0.94
CA ARG A 241 -15.75 -4.62 0.25
C ARG A 241 -16.86 -3.62 -0.04
N VAL A 242 -16.57 -2.54 -0.76
CA VAL A 242 -17.59 -1.54 -1.15
C VAL A 242 -18.69 -2.20 -1.99
N LEU A 243 -18.32 -3.02 -2.97
CA LEU A 243 -19.29 -3.74 -3.80
C LEU A 243 -20.09 -4.78 -3.01
N ALA A 244 -19.47 -5.47 -2.06
CA ALA A 244 -20.16 -6.41 -1.17
C ALA A 244 -21.20 -5.69 -0.29
N ARG A 245 -20.92 -4.47 0.19
CA ARG A 245 -21.91 -3.65 0.92
C ARG A 245 -23.13 -3.31 0.06
N ARG A 246 -22.92 -3.00 -1.22
CA ARG A 246 -24.01 -2.74 -2.19
C ARG A 246 -24.92 -3.95 -2.33
N VAL A 247 -24.35 -5.13 -2.58
CA VAL A 247 -25.11 -6.39 -2.75
C VAL A 247 -25.87 -6.75 -1.46
N ALA A 248 -25.32 -6.41 -0.31
CA ALA A 248 -25.93 -6.69 0.98
C ALA A 248 -27.06 -5.72 1.39
N GLY A 249 -27.32 -4.65 0.63
CA GLY A 249 -28.34 -3.64 0.98
C GLY A 249 -28.00 -2.83 2.24
N LEU A 250 -26.73 -2.82 2.65
CA LEU A 250 -26.28 -2.12 3.85
C LEU A 250 -26.22 -0.60 3.59
N PRO A 251 -26.56 0.24 4.58
CA PRO A 251 -26.44 1.68 4.43
C PRO A 251 -24.98 2.06 4.16
N ALA A 252 -24.76 3.04 3.27
CA ALA A 252 -23.44 3.53 2.91
C ALA A 252 -22.61 3.94 4.15
N ARG A 253 -23.30 4.43 5.18
CA ARG A 253 -22.76 4.73 6.51
C ARG A 253 -23.31 3.72 7.53
N PRO A 254 -22.47 2.93 8.22
CA PRO A 254 -22.92 2.09 9.32
C PRO A 254 -23.59 2.99 10.36
N LEU A 255 -24.76 2.58 10.86
CA LEU A 255 -25.46 3.29 11.93
C LEU A 255 -24.46 3.41 13.09
N ALA A 256 -24.20 4.63 13.57
CA ALA A 256 -23.45 4.77 14.78
C ALA A 256 -24.27 4.08 15.88
N GLY A 257 -23.73 3.00 16.46
CA GLY A 257 -24.26 2.48 17.71
C GLY A 257 -24.39 3.65 18.67
N ARG A 258 -25.62 3.86 19.17
CA ARG A 258 -25.85 4.75 20.30
C ARG A 258 -25.49 4.00 21.58
#